data_AF-W9ZRQ3-F1
#
_entry.id   AF-W9ZRQ3-F1
#
_cell.length_a   1.000
_cell.length_b   1.000
_cell.length_c   1.000
_cell.angle_alpha   90.00
_cell.angle_beta   90.00
_cell.angle_gamma   90.00
#
_symmetry.space_group_name_H-M   'P 1'
#
loop_
_entity.id
_entity.type
_entity.pdbx_description
1 polymer ?
#
loop_
_entity_poly.entity_id
_entity_poly.type
_entity_poly.pdbx_seq_one_letter_code
_entity_poly.pdbx_strand_id
1 'polypeptide(L)'
;MMSAEPGQKFSENMRPTGSTVKIATTKALSNPLYFGYSSTSKPNYVYYEFSTQWGNPFANKHNILSPGTGCKQFDCKAGDAVCYSTPSMKKVFGCPSPDTVNATICAK
;
A
#
# COMPACT_ATOMS: atom_id res chain seq x y z
N MET A 1 -2.10 13.01 -10.38
CA MET A 1 -2.58 13.25 -9.00
C MET A 1 -4.10 13.16 -9.03
N MET A 2 -4.70 12.45 -8.08
CA MET A 2 -6.16 12.32 -7.97
C MET A 2 -6.58 12.73 -6.55
N SER A 3 -7.65 13.49 -6.45
CA SER A 3 -8.37 13.69 -5.18
C SER A 3 -9.44 12.62 -5.08
N ALA A 4 -9.60 12.02 -3.91
CA ALA A 4 -10.64 11.03 -3.65
C ALA A 4 -11.47 11.44 -2.44
N GLU A 5 -12.79 11.40 -2.59
CA GLU A 5 -13.75 11.54 -1.48
C GLU A 5 -13.98 10.19 -0.79
N PRO A 6 -14.52 10.16 0.44
CA PRO A 6 -14.87 8.91 1.11
C PRO A 6 -15.72 7.99 0.22
N GLY A 7 -15.29 6.74 0.06
CA GLY A 7 -15.95 5.74 -0.78
C GLY A 7 -15.52 5.74 -2.26
N GLN A 8 -14.76 6.73 -2.71
CA GLN A 8 -14.16 6.72 -4.05
C GLN A 8 -12.93 5.81 -4.11
N LYS A 9 -12.58 5.40 -5.33
CA LYS A 9 -11.44 4.53 -5.63
C LYS A 9 -10.49 5.23 -6.59
N PHE A 10 -9.20 5.09 -6.32
CA PHE A 10 -8.14 5.35 -7.29
C PHE A 10 -7.66 4.01 -7.83
N SER A 11 -7.48 3.92 -9.14
CA SER A 11 -6.88 2.75 -9.79
C SER A 11 -5.86 3.21 -10.85
N GLU A 12 -4.78 2.44 -10.97
CA GLU A 12 -3.87 2.52 -12.10
C GLU A 12 -3.52 1.10 -12.57
N ASN A 13 -3.20 0.96 -13.86
CA ASN A 13 -2.69 -0.31 -14.38
C ASN A 13 -1.32 -0.59 -13.75
N MET A 14 -1.05 -1.86 -13.41
CA MET A 14 0.27 -2.26 -12.94
C MET A 14 1.33 -1.91 -13.99
N ARG A 15 2.36 -1.20 -13.55
CA ARG A 15 3.48 -0.77 -14.38
C ARG A 15 4.57 -1.85 -14.32
N PRO A 16 5.17 -2.25 -15.45
CA PRO A 16 6.23 -3.26 -15.47
C PRO A 16 7.45 -2.91 -14.58
N THR A 17 7.73 -1.61 -14.44
CA THR A 17 8.82 -1.08 -13.59
C THR A 17 8.47 -1.02 -12.11
N GLY A 18 7.23 -1.37 -11.74
CA GLY A 18 6.66 -1.01 -10.45
C GLY A 18 6.25 0.46 -10.36
N SER A 19 5.63 0.82 -9.25
CA SER A 19 5.19 2.18 -8.91
C SER A 19 5.20 2.37 -7.39
N THR A 20 5.12 3.63 -6.96
CA THR A 20 4.84 3.97 -5.57
C THR A 20 3.68 4.95 -5.53
N VAL A 21 2.56 4.49 -5.00
CA VAL A 21 1.35 5.27 -4.79
C VAL A 21 1.46 6.00 -3.45
N LYS A 22 1.41 7.33 -3.51
CA LYS A 22 1.46 8.21 -2.34
C LYS A 22 0.04 8.60 -1.95
N ILE A 23 -0.32 8.40 -0.68
CA ILE A 23 -1.65 8.67 -0.15
C ILE A 23 -1.51 9.69 0.98
N ALA A 24 -2.09 10.87 0.80
CA ALA A 24 -2.05 11.96 1.76
C ALA A 24 -3.41 12.64 1.88
N THR A 25 -3.60 13.40 2.95
CA THR A 25 -4.80 14.24 3.17
C THR A 25 -4.64 15.66 2.61
N THR A 26 -3.44 16.02 2.13
CA THR A 26 -3.14 17.34 1.57
C THR A 26 -2.70 17.25 0.12
N LYS A 27 -2.98 18.31 -0.66
CA LYS A 27 -2.56 18.38 -2.07
C LYS A 27 -1.04 18.45 -2.24
N ALA A 28 -0.33 18.97 -1.24
CA ALA A 28 1.13 19.03 -1.23
C ALA A 28 1.79 17.68 -0.91
N LEU A 29 1.00 16.61 -0.68
CA LEU A 29 1.49 15.28 -0.30
C LEU A 29 2.37 15.33 0.96
N SER A 30 1.93 16.09 1.97
CA SER A 30 2.64 16.20 3.24
C SER A 30 2.47 14.91 4.06
N ASN A 31 3.59 14.38 4.55
CA ASN A 31 3.68 13.16 5.36
C ASN A 31 2.88 11.95 4.83
N PRO A 32 3.04 11.56 3.56
CA PRO A 32 2.18 10.58 2.89
C PRO A 32 2.45 9.15 3.35
N LEU A 33 1.38 8.35 3.40
CA LEU A 33 1.47 6.90 3.45
C LEU A 33 1.82 6.36 2.06
N TYR A 34 2.77 5.43 1.97
CA TYR A 34 3.21 4.85 0.70
C TYR A 34 2.73 3.41 0.53
N PHE A 35 2.18 3.15 -0.65
CA PHE A 35 1.98 1.82 -1.18
C PHE A 35 2.94 1.62 -2.36
N GLY A 36 3.94 0.76 -2.20
CA GLY A 36 4.85 0.37 -3.28
C GLY A 36 4.43 -0.96 -3.89
N TYR A 37 4.54 -1.10 -5.21
CA TYR A 37 4.51 -2.40 -5.86
C TYR A 37 5.61 -2.51 -6.92
N SER A 38 6.13 -3.72 -7.10
CA SER A 38 7.06 -4.06 -8.18
C SER A 38 6.77 -5.45 -8.70
N SER A 39 6.90 -5.65 -10.01
CA SER A 39 6.68 -6.93 -10.67
C SER A 39 7.99 -7.49 -11.21
N THR A 40 8.25 -8.77 -11.00
CA THR A 40 9.33 -9.49 -11.67
C THR A 40 8.76 -10.32 -12.82
N SER A 41 9.47 -10.38 -13.94
CA SER A 41 8.98 -11.07 -15.14
C SER A 41 9.17 -12.59 -15.10
N LYS A 42 10.15 -13.12 -14.33
CA LYS A 42 10.43 -14.56 -14.20
C LYS A 42 11.03 -14.92 -12.82
N PRO A 43 10.31 -15.64 -11.93
CA PRO A 43 8.88 -15.94 -12.01
C PRO A 43 8.02 -14.68 -11.88
N ASN A 44 6.77 -14.75 -12.36
CA ASN A 44 5.80 -13.66 -12.22
C ASN A 44 5.43 -13.48 -10.74
N TYR A 45 6.04 -12.49 -10.11
CA TYR A 45 5.84 -12.17 -8.70
C TYR A 45 5.61 -10.68 -8.59
N VAL A 46 4.61 -10.32 -7.80
CA VAL A 46 4.42 -8.94 -7.38
C VAL A 46 4.82 -8.82 -5.92
N TYR A 47 5.76 -7.92 -5.68
CA TYR A 47 6.14 -7.50 -4.35
C TYR A 47 5.40 -6.22 -4.03
N TYR A 48 4.81 -6.16 -2.84
CA TYR A 48 4.09 -4.99 -2.36
C TYR A 48 4.55 -4.64 -0.95
N GLU A 49 4.54 -3.33 -0.68
CA GLU A 49 5.00 -2.73 0.56
C GLU A 49 4.00 -1.68 1.00
N PHE A 50 3.65 -1.69 2.30
CA PHE A 50 2.87 -0.63 2.93
C PHE A 50 3.76 0.13 3.92
N SER A 51 4.27 1.30 3.52
CA SER A 51 5.36 1.99 4.20
C SER A 51 4.95 3.31 4.82
N THR A 52 5.38 3.51 6.06
CA THR A 52 5.24 4.78 6.79
C THR A 52 6.54 5.58 6.83
N GLN A 53 7.51 5.28 5.95
CA GLN A 53 8.81 5.97 5.88
C GLN A 53 8.69 7.48 5.82
N TRP A 54 7.65 7.98 5.14
CA TRP A 54 7.42 9.41 4.94
C TRP A 54 6.26 9.93 5.80
N GLY A 55 5.65 9.10 6.64
CA GLY A 55 4.48 9.43 7.44
C GLY A 55 3.30 8.51 7.20
N ASN A 56 2.24 8.73 7.97
CA ASN A 56 0.97 8.04 7.81
C ASN A 56 -0.15 8.89 8.43
N PRO A 57 -0.93 9.63 7.62
CA PRO A 57 -2.03 10.44 8.15
C PRO A 57 -3.22 9.58 8.61
N PHE A 58 -3.18 8.28 8.36
CA PHE A 58 -4.22 7.30 8.70
C PHE A 58 -3.77 6.34 9.81
N ALA A 59 -2.71 6.66 10.56
CA ALA A 59 -2.13 5.76 11.56
C ALA A 59 -3.10 5.35 12.68
N ASN A 60 -4.09 6.20 12.99
CA ASN A 60 -5.15 5.92 13.96
C ASN A 60 -6.38 5.21 13.34
N LYS A 61 -6.26 4.71 12.12
CA LYS A 61 -7.31 4.00 11.39
C LYS A 61 -6.82 2.61 11.02
N HIS A 62 -7.78 1.71 10.81
CA HIS A 62 -7.51 0.39 10.25
C HIS A 62 -7.25 0.53 8.76
N ASN A 63 -6.10 0.05 8.28
CA ASN A 63 -5.75 0.11 6.87
C ASN A 63 -5.26 -1.27 6.39
N ILE A 64 -5.68 -1.67 5.20
CA ILE A 64 -5.42 -2.99 4.64
C ILE A 64 -4.73 -2.85 3.29
N LEU A 65 -3.66 -3.61 3.06
CA LEU A 65 -3.05 -3.78 1.73
C LEU A 65 -3.05 -5.27 1.39
N SER A 66 -3.83 -5.65 0.38
CA SER A 66 -4.02 -7.06 0.01
C SER A 66 -3.88 -7.27 -1.50
N PRO A 67 -3.07 -8.27 -1.93
CA PRO A 67 -3.01 -8.73 -3.31
C PRO A 67 -4.14 -9.72 -3.67
N GLY A 68 -5.09 -9.97 -2.75
CA GLY A 68 -6.12 -11.00 -2.89
C GLY A 68 -5.84 -12.26 -2.09
N THR A 69 -6.67 -13.29 -2.30
CA THR A 69 -6.62 -14.55 -1.56
C THR A 69 -5.36 -15.35 -1.85
N GLY A 70 -4.84 -16.05 -0.84
CA GLY A 70 -3.69 -16.96 -0.99
C GLY A 70 -2.32 -16.31 -0.76
N CYS A 71 -2.29 -15.01 -0.48
CA CYS A 71 -1.07 -14.26 -0.20
C CYS A 71 -1.16 -13.50 1.11
N LYS A 72 0.00 -13.11 1.67
CA LYS A 72 0.02 -12.28 2.86
C LYS A 72 -0.67 -10.94 2.58
N GLN A 73 -1.14 -10.29 3.63
CA GLN A 73 -1.68 -8.94 3.54
C GLN A 73 -1.13 -8.12 4.69
N PHE A 74 -1.06 -6.81 4.49
CA PHE A 74 -0.96 -5.90 5.61
C PHE A 74 -2.38 -5.66 6.12
N ASP A 75 -2.61 -5.98 7.38
CA ASP A 75 -3.88 -5.79 8.07
C ASP A 75 -3.58 -4.98 9.34
N CYS A 76 -3.40 -3.66 9.15
CA CYS A 76 -2.84 -2.79 10.15
C CYS A 76 -3.94 -2.10 10.94
N LYS A 77 -4.16 -2.57 12.18
CA LYS A 77 -5.15 -2.00 13.10
C LYS A 77 -4.83 -0.54 13.43
N ALA A 78 -5.84 0.18 13.90
CA ALA A 78 -5.66 1.54 14.38
C ALA A 78 -4.57 1.59 15.46
N GLY A 79 -3.54 2.42 15.25
CA GLY A 79 -2.41 2.59 16.16
C GLY A 79 -1.31 1.52 16.03
N ASP A 80 -1.47 0.51 15.18
CA ASP A 80 -0.50 -0.57 15.00
C ASP A 80 0.64 -0.15 14.05
N ALA A 81 1.55 0.68 14.58
CA ALA A 81 2.71 1.15 13.83
C ALA A 81 3.66 0.01 13.42
N VAL A 82 3.71 -1.08 14.19
CA VAL A 82 4.60 -2.20 13.87
C VAL A 82 4.10 -3.01 12.69
N CYS A 83 2.81 -2.97 12.33
CA CYS A 83 2.30 -3.65 11.15
C CYS A 83 2.95 -3.16 9.83
N TYR A 84 3.26 -1.87 9.75
CA TYR A 84 3.79 -1.23 8.54
C TYR A 84 5.29 -1.48 8.31
N SER A 85 5.72 -1.28 7.07
CA SER A 85 7.13 -1.17 6.71
C SER A 85 7.69 0.18 7.15
N THR A 86 8.89 0.15 7.73
CA THR A 86 9.65 1.34 8.13
C THR A 86 11.08 1.25 7.60
N PRO A 87 11.85 2.36 7.56
CA PRO A 87 13.25 2.32 7.14
C PRO A 87 14.12 1.38 7.95
N SER A 88 13.85 1.26 9.26
CA SER A 88 14.57 0.36 10.18
C SER A 88 14.03 -1.07 10.17
N MET A 89 12.76 -1.28 9.78
CA MET A 89 12.13 -2.58 9.70
C MET A 89 11.33 -2.70 8.40
N LYS A 90 12.05 -3.01 7.32
CA LYS A 90 11.43 -3.18 6.00
C LYS A 90 10.54 -4.41 5.97
N LYS A 91 9.31 -4.23 5.50
CA LYS A 91 8.33 -5.30 5.29
C LYS A 91 7.87 -5.25 3.85
N VAL A 92 8.31 -6.23 3.08
CA VAL A 92 7.88 -6.43 1.69
C VAL A 92 7.34 -7.84 1.59
N PHE A 93 6.12 -7.98 1.09
CA PHE A 93 5.52 -9.28 0.85
C PHE A 93 5.48 -9.55 -0.65
N GLY A 94 5.79 -10.78 -1.03
CA GLY A 94 5.68 -11.27 -2.41
C GLY A 94 4.43 -12.12 -2.58
N CYS A 95 3.81 -12.03 -3.75
CA CYS A 95 2.71 -12.88 -4.16
C CYS A 95 2.94 -13.34 -5.61
N PRO A 96 2.80 -14.64 -5.92
CA PRO A 96 2.89 -15.15 -7.28
C PRO A 96 1.68 -14.70 -8.10
N SER A 97 1.93 -14.01 -9.22
CA SER A 97 0.92 -13.62 -10.22
C SER A 97 -0.37 -12.94 -9.70
N PRO A 98 -0.36 -11.99 -8.74
CA PRO A 98 -1.58 -11.23 -8.49
C PRO A 98 -1.81 -10.23 -9.61
N ASP A 99 -3.01 -10.22 -10.17
CA ASP A 99 -3.41 -9.25 -11.19
C ASP A 99 -3.74 -7.87 -10.58
N THR A 100 -3.91 -7.79 -9.25
CA THR A 100 -4.31 -6.57 -8.57
C THR A 100 -3.77 -6.54 -7.14
N VAL A 101 -3.37 -5.36 -6.68
CA VAL A 101 -3.07 -5.08 -5.28
C VAL A 101 -3.95 -3.91 -4.83
N ASN A 102 -4.72 -4.13 -3.77
CA ASN A 102 -5.70 -3.18 -3.27
C ASN A 102 -5.30 -2.65 -1.90
N ALA A 103 -5.25 -1.32 -1.79
CA ALA A 103 -5.12 -0.62 -0.52
C ALA A 103 -6.49 -0.08 -0.08
N THR A 104 -7.03 -0.57 1.04
CA THR A 104 -8.24 -0.05 1.67
C THR A 104 -7.83 0.84 2.84
N ILE A 105 -8.10 2.14 2.70
CA ILE A 105 -7.81 3.15 3.72
C ILE A 105 -9.05 3.34 4.59
N CYS A 106 -8.87 3.40 5.91
CA CYS A 106 -9.98 3.49 6.87
C CYS A 106 -10.99 2.33 6.74
N ALA A 107 -10.49 1.10 6.69
CA ALA A 107 -11.31 -0.11 6.75
C ALA A 107 -12.20 -0.13 8.01
N LYS A 108 -13.35 -0.79 7.91
CA LYS A 108 -14.36 -0.91 8.97
C LYS A 108 -14.19 -2.21 9.73
#